data_AF-A0A1Q3WDB6-F1
#
_entry.id   AF-A0A1Q3WDB6-F1
#
_cell.length_a   1.000
_cell.length_b   1.000
_cell.length_c   1.000
_cell.angle_alpha   90.00
_cell.angle_beta   90.00
_cell.angle_gamma   90.00
#
_symmetry.space_group_name_H-M   'P 1'
#
loop_
_entity.id
_entity.type
_entity.pdbx_description
1 polymer ?
#
loop_
_entity_poly.entity_id
_entity_poly.type
_entity_poly.pdbx_seq_one_letter_code
_entity_poly.pdbx_strand_id
1 'polypeptide(L)' 'MTTKLNPVQLHLLQLFSHDLSQNELKDIKALLADYFVKKADEEMVRLQEQKSITQKDMDELLTAHLRTPYKQ' A
#
# COMPACT_ATOMS: atom_id res chain seq x y z
N MET A 1 7.75 13.92 21.15
CA MET A 1 8.22 12.53 21.15
C MET A 1 8.92 12.28 19.81
N THR A 2 10.18 11.88 19.80
CA THR A 2 10.92 11.61 18.56
C THR A 2 10.51 10.23 18.03
N THR A 3 9.73 10.18 16.95
CA THR A 3 9.41 8.94 16.25
C THR A 3 10.70 8.38 15.63
N LYS A 4 11.19 7.25 16.16
CA LYS A 4 12.32 6.52 15.56
C LYS A 4 11.87 5.97 14.20
N LEU A 5 12.66 6.24 13.18
CA LEU A 5 12.46 5.67 11.85
C LEU A 5 12.67 4.15 11.89
N ASN A 6 11.85 3.42 11.16
CA ASN A 6 12.00 1.97 11.00
C ASN A 6 13.13 1.64 10.00
N PRO A 7 13.60 0.38 9.95
CA PRO A 7 14.70 -0.01 9.07
C PRO A 7 14.50 0.31 7.59
N VAL A 8 13.27 0.17 7.08
CA VAL A 8 12.93 0.48 5.67
C VAL A 8 13.06 1.98 5.41
N GLN A 9 12.54 2.80 6.32
CA GLN A 9 12.66 4.26 6.22
C GLN A 9 14.11 4.72 6.25
N LEU A 10 14.96 4.10 7.09
CA LEU A 10 16.39 4.40 7.13
C LEU A 10 17.11 4.00 5.83
N HIS A 11 16.79 2.83 5.27
CA HIS A 11 17.35 2.41 3.99
C HIS A 11 16.93 3.31 2.82
N LEU A 12 15.66 3.74 2.77
CA LEU A 12 15.19 4.68 1.76
C LEU A 12 15.91 6.02 1.87
N LEU A 13 16.15 6.51 3.09
CA LEU A 13 16.93 7.73 3.30
C LEU A 13 18.39 7.58 2.85
N GLN A 14 19.01 6.42 3.06
CA GLN A 14 20.34 6.13 2.53
C GLN A 14 20.34 6.09 1.00
N LEU A 15 19.32 5.49 0.37
CA LEU A 15 19.17 5.49 -1.08
C LEU A 15 19.01 6.91 -1.64
N PHE A 16 18.20 7.74 -0.99
CA PHE A 16 17.97 9.14 -1.39
C PHE A 16 19.14 10.08 -1.07
N SER A 17 20.14 9.62 -0.30
CA SER A 17 21.36 10.40 -0.07
C SER A 17 22.26 10.46 -1.30
N HIS A 18 22.04 9.59 -2.28
CA HIS A 18 22.60 9.73 -3.61
C HIS A 18 21.80 10.77 -4.39
N ASP A 19 22.49 11.57 -5.21
CA ASP A 19 21.88 12.62 -6.02
C ASP A 19 21.09 11.98 -7.18
N LEU A 20 19.86 11.57 -6.87
CA LEU A 20 18.94 10.96 -7.81
C LEU A 20 18.36 12.04 -8.70
N SER A 21 18.42 11.82 -10.02
CA SER A 21 17.66 12.64 -10.94
C SER A 21 16.16 12.53 -10.66
N GLN A 22 15.40 13.55 -11.07
CA GLN A 22 13.94 13.55 -10.91
C GLN A 22 13.27 12.35 -11.59
N ASN A 23 13.87 11.80 -12.65
CA ASN A 23 13.40 10.60 -13.33
C ASN A 23 13.61 9.35 -12.47
N GLU A 24 14.80 9.18 -11.89
CA GLU A 24 15.08 8.03 -11.02
C GLU A 24 14.22 8.04 -9.77
N LEU A 25 13.99 9.21 -9.17
CA LEU A 25 13.06 9.34 -8.05
C LEU A 25 11.63 8.93 -8.43
N LYS A 26 11.20 9.28 -9.65
CA LYS A 26 9.88 8.90 -10.17
C LYS A 26 9.79 7.39 -10.37
N ASP A 27 10.84 6.77 -10.92
CA ASP A 27 10.88 5.32 -11.16
C ASP A 27 10.85 4.53 -9.85
N ILE A 28 11.58 4.99 -8.82
CA ILE A 28 11.56 4.37 -7.48
C ILE A 28 10.16 4.48 -6.85
N LYS A 29 9.50 5.63 -6.99
CA LYS A 29 8.12 5.81 -6.50
C LYS A 29 7.14 4.86 -7.20
N ALA A 30 7.26 4.71 -8.51
CA ALA A 30 6.43 3.78 -9.28
C ALA A 30 6.67 2.32 -8.82
N LEU A 31 7.93 1.92 -8.65
CA LEU A 31 8.30 0.58 -8.19
C LEU A 31 7.72 0.26 -6.80
N LEU A 32 7.76 1.22 -5.87
CA LEU A 32 7.15 1.07 -4.55
C LEU A 32 5.62 0.98 -4.63
N ALA A 33 4.98 1.81 -5.46
CA ALA A 33 3.53 1.77 -5.65
C ALA A 33 3.09 0.41 -6.21
N ASP A 34 3.75 -0.09 -7.25
CA ASP A 34 3.47 -1.38 -7.87
C ASP A 34 3.65 -2.54 -6.88
N TYR A 35 4.66 -2.48 -6.01
CA TYR A 35 4.85 -3.48 -4.96
C TYR A 35 3.65 -3.53 -4.00
N PHE A 36 3.15 -2.37 -3.56
CA PHE A 36 2.01 -2.32 -2.64
C PHE A 36 0.69 -2.70 -3.30
N VAL A 37 0.49 -2.38 -4.58
CA VAL A 37 -0.67 -2.84 -5.35
C VAL A 37 -0.68 -4.36 -5.44
N LYS A 38 0.44 -4.98 -5.88
CA LYS A 38 0.55 -6.44 -5.95
C LYS A 38 0.30 -7.10 -4.61
N LYS A 39 0.86 -6.54 -3.54
CA LYS A 39 0.67 -7.09 -2.19
C LYS A 39 -0.78 -6.97 -1.70
N ALA A 40 -1.47 -5.90 -2.07
CA ALA A 40 -2.89 -5.75 -1.75
C ALA A 40 -3.74 -6.79 -2.52
N ASP A 41 -3.44 -7.02 -3.80
CA ASP A 41 -4.12 -8.03 -4.61
C ASP A 41 -3.88 -9.44 -4.06
N GLU A 42 -2.63 -9.78 -3.70
CA GLU A 42 -2.26 -11.06 -3.09
C GLU A 42 -2.99 -11.30 -1.76
N GLU A 43 -3.06 -10.28 -0.90
CA GLU A 43 -3.78 -10.39 0.38
C GLU A 43 -5.30 -10.50 0.15
N MET A 44 -5.87 -9.84 -0.86
CA MET A 44 -7.28 -10.01 -1.23
C MET A 44 -7.58 -11.44 -1.67
N VAL A 45 -6.75 -12.02 -2.55
CA VAL A 45 -6.87 -13.43 -2.97
C VAL A 45 -6.77 -14.36 -1.76
N ARG A 46 -5.76 -14.15 -0.90
CA ARG A 46 -5.57 -14.94 0.31
C ARG A 46 -6.76 -14.86 1.25
N LEU A 47 -7.33 -13.67 1.46
CA LEU A 47 -8.53 -13.50 2.30
C LEU A 47 -9.74 -14.23 1.72
N GLN A 48 -9.87 -14.25 0.40
CA GLN A 48 -10.95 -14.92 -0.33
C GLN A 48 -10.81 -16.45 -0.37
N GLU A 49 -9.58 -16.96 -0.27
CA GLU A 49 -9.29 -18.40 -0.13
C GLU A 49 -9.42 -18.87 1.33
N GLN A 50 -9.00 -18.03 2.29
CA GLN A 50 -8.88 -18.40 3.70
C GLN A 50 -10.19 -18.22 4.48
N LYS A 51 -11.03 -17.26 4.09
CA LYS A 51 -12.46 -17.29 4.39
C LYS A 51 -13.13 -17.82 3.13
N SER A 52 -14.02 -18.81 3.23
CA SER A 52 -14.98 -19.07 2.16
C SER A 52 -15.93 -17.87 2.06
N ILE A 53 -15.43 -16.75 1.51
CA ILE A 53 -16.16 -15.50 1.36
C ILE A 53 -17.26 -15.79 0.35
N THR A 54 -18.49 -15.92 0.84
CA THR A 54 -19.65 -16.13 0.00
C THR A 54 -19.97 -14.86 -0.79
N GLN A 55 -20.69 -14.98 -1.91
CA GLN A 55 -21.16 -13.83 -2.70
C GLN A 55 -21.80 -12.73 -1.84
N LYS A 56 -22.49 -13.13 -0.76
CA LYS A 56 -23.13 -12.25 0.21
C LYS A 56 -22.14 -11.38 1.02
N ASP A 57 -20.98 -11.91 1.37
CA ASP A 57 -19.94 -11.17 2.09
C ASP A 57 -19.28 -10.12 1.17
N MET A 58 -19.25 -10.38 -0.14
CA MET A 58 -18.79 -9.41 -1.15
C MET A 58 -19.81 -8.28 -1.36
N ASP A 59 -21.11 -8.59 -1.38
CA ASP A 59 -22.17 -7.58 -1.48
C ASP A 59 -22.20 -6.66 -0.24
N GLU A 60 -21.92 -7.19 0.96
CA GLU A 60 -21.79 -6.38 2.17
C GLU A 60 -20.56 -5.45 2.12
N LEU A 61 -19.44 -5.91 1.57
CA LEU A 61 -18.24 -5.08 1.40
C LEU A 61 -18.43 -3.96 0.37
N LEU A 62 -19.17 -4.21 -0.72
CA LEU A 62 -19.48 -3.21 -1.74
C LEU A 62 -20.40 -2.10 -1.23
N THR A 63 -21.30 -2.45 -0.30
CA THR A 63 -22.23 -1.50 0.32
C THR A 63 -21.67 -0.85 1.58
N ALA A 64 -20.64 -1.43 2.19
CA ALA A 64 -19.90 -0.79 3.25
C ALA A 64 -19.15 0.43 2.69
N HIS A 65 -19.69 1.62 2.94
CA HIS A 65 -19.09 2.91 2.58
C HIS A 65 -17.82 3.21 3.41
N LEU A 66 -16.82 2.34 3.32
CA LEU A 66 -15.53 2.41 4.02
C LEU A 66 -14.56 3.44 3.40
N ARG A 67 -15.03 4.25 2.45
CA ARG A 67 -14.22 5.33 1.88
C ARG A 67 -13.98 6.41 2.93
N THR A 68 -12.82 7.06 2.86
CA THR A 68 -12.49 8.20 3.71
C THR A 68 -13.61 9.26 3.65
N PRO A 69 -14.22 9.64 4.79
CA PRO A 69 -15.24 10.67 4.79
C PRO A 69 -14.62 12.01 4.39
N TYR A 70 -15.14 12.62 3.34
CA TYR A 70 -14.76 13.97 2.93
C TYR A 70 -15.36 14.97 3.91
N LYS A 71 -14.51 15.69 4.64
CA LYS A 71 -14.93 16.85 5.44
C LYS A 71 -15.24 18.00 4.47
N GLN A 72 -16.46 18.53 4.55
CA GLN A 72 -16.87 19.79 3.92
C GLN A 72 -16.24 20.96 4.66
#